data_AF-A0A7R9ZQS4-F1
#
_entry.id   AF-A0A7R9ZQS4-F1
#
_cell.length_a   1.000
_cell.length_b   1.000
_cell.length_c   1.000
_cell.angle_alpha   90.00
_cell.angle_beta   90.00
_cell.angle_gamma   90.00
#
_symmetry.space_group_name_H-M   'P 1'
#
loop_
_entity.id
_entity.type
_entity.pdbx_description
1 polymer ?
#
loop_
_entity_poly.entity_id
_entity_poly.type
_entity_poly.pdbx_seq_one_letter_code
_entity_poly.pdbx_strand_id
1 'polypeptide(L)'
;CTNQCKKARCGDGILQGDEECDNGNNNNNDSCRNDCKKARCGDGIIQPGEECDDGNNNNNDDSCTNQCKKARCGDGFKAPNEECDDGNNNNFDSCTNQCKKSRCGDGIVGLHEQCDLGPHNSNSPGAPCTTK
;
A
#
# COMPACT_ATOMS: atom_id res chain seq x y z
N CYS A 1 -1.33 -17.96 -39.10
CA CYS A 1 -2.71 -18.45 -39.31
C CYS A 1 -3.03 -19.43 -38.19
N THR A 2 -4.21 -19.38 -37.60
CA THR A 2 -4.63 -20.31 -36.53
C THR A 2 -4.83 -21.72 -37.10
N ASN A 3 -4.96 -22.75 -36.25
CA ASN A 3 -5.34 -24.10 -36.68
C ASN A 3 -6.76 -24.19 -37.29
N GLN A 4 -7.47 -23.05 -37.37
CA GLN A 4 -8.76 -22.88 -38.05
C GLN A 4 -8.65 -21.99 -39.31
N CYS A 5 -7.44 -21.76 -39.84
CA CYS A 5 -7.20 -20.92 -41.02
C CYS A 5 -7.74 -19.48 -40.90
N LYS A 6 -7.76 -18.93 -39.68
CA LYS A 6 -8.11 -17.52 -39.41
C LYS A 6 -6.86 -16.72 -39.05
N LYS A 7 -6.95 -15.38 -39.08
CA LYS A 7 -5.91 -14.53 -38.49
C LYS A 7 -5.95 -14.71 -36.97
N ALA A 8 -4.77 -14.81 -36.36
CA ALA A 8 -4.64 -14.79 -34.91
C ALA A 8 -5.22 -13.48 -34.39
N ARG A 9 -6.03 -13.55 -33.34
CA ARG A 9 -6.64 -12.39 -32.71
C ARG A 9 -6.94 -12.72 -31.26
N CYS A 10 -6.44 -11.86 -30.38
CA CYS A 10 -6.77 -11.91 -28.97
C CYS A 10 -8.29 -11.95 -28.71
N GLY A 11 -8.71 -12.84 -27.81
CA GLY A 11 -10.10 -13.04 -27.42
C GLY A 11 -10.84 -14.00 -28.35
N ASP A 12 -10.14 -14.85 -29.11
CA ASP A 12 -10.75 -15.92 -29.91
C ASP A 12 -10.79 -17.27 -29.18
N GLY A 13 -10.27 -17.32 -27.94
CA GLY A 13 -10.21 -18.50 -27.10
C GLY A 13 -9.13 -19.50 -27.51
N ILE A 14 -8.20 -19.09 -28.39
CA ILE A 14 -7.11 -19.94 -28.88
C ILE A 14 -5.78 -19.25 -28.60
N LEU A 15 -5.02 -19.80 -27.65
CA LEU A 15 -3.68 -19.29 -27.32
C LEU A 15 -2.72 -19.42 -28.52
N GLN A 16 -2.23 -18.30 -29.03
CA GLN A 16 -1.38 -18.26 -30.23
C GLN A 16 -0.54 -16.98 -30.37
N GLY A 17 0.51 -17.03 -31.18
CA GLY A 17 1.36 -15.85 -31.41
C GLY A 17 2.07 -15.38 -30.14
N ASP A 18 1.97 -14.09 -29.84
CA ASP A 18 2.59 -13.42 -28.66
C ASP A 18 1.62 -13.29 -27.45
N GLU A 19 0.48 -13.97 -27.51
CA GLU A 19 -0.49 -14.04 -26.44
C GLU A 19 0.08 -14.83 -25.25
N GLU A 20 -0.08 -14.30 -24.04
CA GLU A 20 0.32 -14.98 -22.80
C GLU A 20 -0.84 -15.82 -22.22
N CYS A 21 -2.06 -15.51 -22.66
CA CYS A 21 -3.33 -16.15 -22.32
C CYS A 21 -4.38 -15.78 -23.40
N ASP A 22 -5.42 -16.60 -23.56
CA ASP A 22 -6.64 -16.22 -24.29
C ASP A 22 -7.80 -17.05 -23.73
N ASN A 23 -8.71 -16.42 -22.99
CA ASN A 23 -9.88 -17.06 -22.38
C ASN A 23 -11.16 -16.87 -23.23
N GLY A 24 -11.06 -16.21 -24.39
CA GLY A 24 -12.16 -15.95 -25.31
C GLY A 24 -13.23 -14.99 -24.79
N ASN A 25 -12.96 -14.23 -23.72
CA ASN A 25 -13.89 -13.25 -23.17
C ASN A 25 -13.34 -11.81 -23.31
N ASN A 26 -14.17 -10.82 -22.96
CA ASN A 26 -13.79 -9.39 -22.96
C ASN A 26 -13.78 -8.83 -21.52
N ASN A 27 -13.31 -9.60 -20.54
CA ASN A 27 -13.25 -9.23 -19.14
C ASN A 27 -11.80 -9.00 -18.68
N ASN A 28 -11.46 -7.76 -18.32
CA ASN A 28 -10.14 -7.44 -17.78
C ASN A 28 -9.95 -7.84 -16.31
N ASN A 29 -11.00 -8.26 -15.60
CA ASN A 29 -10.97 -8.56 -14.16
C ASN A 29 -10.80 -10.06 -13.88
N ASP A 30 -10.13 -10.79 -14.78
CA ASP A 30 -9.76 -12.18 -14.58
C ASP A 30 -8.28 -12.41 -14.91
N SER A 31 -7.83 -13.66 -14.89
CA SER A 31 -6.40 -13.96 -15.09
C SER A 31 -5.87 -13.62 -16.49
N CYS A 32 -6.75 -13.33 -17.45
CA CYS A 32 -6.40 -12.95 -18.80
C CYS A 32 -7.07 -11.64 -19.22
N ARG A 33 -6.27 -10.62 -19.45
CA ARG A 33 -6.74 -9.32 -19.93
C ARG A 33 -7.14 -9.38 -21.41
N ASN A 34 -7.91 -8.38 -21.83
CA ASN A 34 -8.41 -8.20 -23.20
C ASN A 34 -7.30 -7.90 -24.23
N ASP A 35 -6.07 -7.63 -23.78
CA ASP A 35 -4.86 -7.53 -24.59
C ASP A 35 -4.05 -8.84 -24.62
N CYS A 36 -4.64 -9.94 -24.13
CA CYS A 36 -4.06 -11.28 -24.06
C CYS A 36 -2.74 -11.33 -23.29
N LYS A 37 -2.65 -10.46 -22.28
CA LYS A 37 -1.61 -10.46 -21.27
C LYS A 37 -2.17 -11.03 -19.98
N LYS A 38 -1.33 -11.76 -19.24
CA LYS A 38 -1.73 -12.25 -17.93
C LYS A 38 -1.91 -11.06 -17.01
N ALA A 39 -3.03 -11.05 -16.30
CA ALA A 39 -3.27 -10.09 -15.25
C ALA A 39 -2.20 -10.23 -14.15
N ARG A 40 -1.63 -9.11 -13.71
CA ARG A 40 -0.62 -9.09 -12.65
C ARG A 40 -0.59 -7.71 -11.99
N CYS A 41 -0.16 -7.71 -10.73
CA CYS A 41 0.15 -6.47 -10.05
C CYS A 41 1.20 -5.65 -10.82
N GLY A 42 0.91 -4.37 -11.02
CA GLY A 42 1.76 -3.45 -11.79
C GLY A 42 1.37 -3.34 -13.26
N ASP A 43 0.21 -3.85 -13.65
CA ASP A 43 -0.30 -3.76 -15.02
C ASP A 43 -1.27 -2.58 -15.24
N GLY A 44 -1.58 -1.86 -14.16
CA GLY A 44 -2.39 -0.65 -14.13
C GLY A 44 -3.89 -0.92 -14.12
N ILE A 45 -4.32 -2.16 -13.90
CA ILE A 45 -5.72 -2.57 -13.77
C ILE A 45 -5.89 -3.25 -12.43
N ILE A 46 -6.72 -2.67 -11.56
CA ILE A 46 -7.02 -3.27 -10.25
C ILE A 46 -7.81 -4.58 -10.43
N GLN A 47 -7.14 -5.69 -10.19
CA GLN A 47 -7.69 -7.04 -10.27
C GLN A 47 -8.40 -7.47 -8.98
N PRO A 48 -9.24 -8.52 -9.01
CA PRO A 48 -9.76 -9.13 -7.79
C PRO A 48 -8.64 -9.55 -6.83
N GLY A 49 -8.62 -8.94 -5.64
CA GLY A 49 -7.61 -9.19 -4.60
C GLY A 49 -6.54 -8.11 -4.48
N GLU A 50 -6.44 -7.21 -5.45
CA GLU A 50 -5.61 -6.00 -5.37
C GLU A 50 -6.38 -4.88 -4.66
N GLU A 51 -5.67 -4.08 -3.87
CA GLU A 51 -6.22 -2.91 -3.17
C GLU A 51 -5.93 -1.60 -3.93
N CYS A 52 -4.96 -1.64 -4.85
CA CYS A 52 -4.46 -0.55 -5.67
C CYS A 52 -3.62 -1.15 -6.83
N ASP A 53 -3.43 -0.42 -7.92
CA ASP A 53 -2.44 -0.72 -8.96
C ASP A 53 -2.13 0.55 -9.76
N ASP A 54 -1.00 1.19 -9.45
CA ASP A 54 -0.46 2.37 -10.16
C ASP A 54 0.42 1.98 -11.37
N GLY A 55 0.34 0.72 -11.79
CA GLY A 55 1.10 0.16 -12.90
C GLY A 55 2.58 0.02 -12.55
N ASN A 56 3.44 0.39 -13.49
CA ASN A 56 4.89 0.39 -13.27
C ASN A 56 5.37 1.34 -12.16
N ASN A 57 4.48 2.16 -11.59
CA ASN A 57 4.80 3.08 -10.49
C ASN A 57 4.54 2.47 -9.11
N ASN A 58 4.02 1.24 -9.01
CA ASN A 58 3.91 0.55 -7.72
C ASN A 58 5.28 0.52 -7.03
N ASN A 59 5.29 0.94 -5.77
CA ASN A 59 6.49 1.05 -4.97
C ASN A 59 6.13 0.94 -3.49
N ASN A 60 6.96 0.27 -2.70
CA ASN A 60 6.66 0.09 -1.27
C ASN A 60 6.65 1.41 -0.49
N ASP A 61 7.38 2.43 -0.95
CA ASP A 61 7.41 3.76 -0.34
C ASP A 61 6.32 4.72 -0.87
N ASP A 62 5.38 4.23 -1.67
CA ASP A 62 4.21 4.99 -2.16
C ASP A 62 2.90 4.41 -1.60
N SER A 63 1.78 5.03 -1.92
CA SER A 63 0.45 4.58 -1.49
C SER A 63 0.08 3.18 -1.98
N CYS A 64 0.69 2.69 -3.07
CA CYS A 64 0.52 1.35 -3.60
C CYS A 64 1.83 0.56 -3.67
N THR A 65 1.93 -0.48 -2.85
CA THR A 65 3.12 -1.35 -2.77
C THR A 65 3.31 -2.20 -4.03
N ASN A 66 4.51 -2.79 -4.18
CA ASN A 66 4.82 -3.75 -5.26
C ASN A 66 3.97 -5.04 -5.22
N GLN A 67 3.17 -5.22 -4.16
CA GLN A 67 2.25 -6.34 -4.00
C GLN A 67 0.79 -5.93 -4.22
N CYS A 68 0.55 -4.72 -4.75
CA CYS A 68 -0.77 -4.16 -5.01
C CYS A 68 -1.64 -4.12 -3.74
N LYS A 69 -0.97 -3.84 -2.62
CA LYS A 69 -1.57 -3.53 -1.33
C LYS A 69 -1.36 -2.07 -1.03
N LYS A 70 -2.32 -1.46 -0.34
CA LYS A 70 -2.11 -0.11 0.16
C LYS A 70 -1.02 -0.12 1.22
N ALA A 71 -0.16 0.89 1.22
CA ALA A 71 0.79 1.08 2.30
C ALA A 71 0.05 1.24 3.64
N ARG A 72 0.66 0.74 4.72
CA ARG A 72 0.08 0.77 6.06
C ARG A 72 1.13 1.16 7.07
N CYS A 73 0.72 1.97 8.01
CA CYS A 73 1.56 2.29 9.14
C CYS A 73 2.04 1.05 9.89
N GLY A 74 3.34 0.98 10.14
CA GLY A 74 4.03 -0.12 10.78
C GLY A 74 4.46 -1.25 9.84
N ASP A 75 4.42 -1.05 8.51
CA ASP A 75 4.81 -2.06 7.51
C ASP A 75 6.29 -2.02 7.13
N GLY A 76 7.04 -1.04 7.63
CA GLY A 76 8.47 -0.87 7.42
C GLY A 76 8.81 0.04 6.24
N PHE A 77 7.81 0.57 5.53
CA PHE A 77 7.97 1.46 4.40
C PHE A 77 7.24 2.76 4.64
N LYS A 78 7.97 3.88 4.58
CA LYS A 78 7.37 5.17 4.88
C LYS A 78 6.65 5.72 3.65
N ALA A 79 5.32 5.66 3.67
CA ALA A 79 4.48 6.20 2.61
C ALA A 79 4.45 7.75 2.60
N PRO A 80 4.00 8.41 1.50
CA PRO A 80 3.99 9.87 1.40
C PRO A 80 3.08 10.57 2.43
N ASN A 81 2.04 9.87 2.89
CA ASN A 81 1.09 10.35 3.90
C ASN A 81 1.55 10.11 5.36
N GLU A 82 2.71 9.49 5.55
CA GLU A 82 3.26 9.12 6.86
C GLU A 82 4.40 10.06 7.26
N GLU A 83 4.45 10.45 8.54
CA GLU A 83 5.55 11.30 9.05
C GLU A 83 6.78 10.46 9.43
N CYS A 84 6.54 9.21 9.83
CA CYS A 84 7.49 8.16 10.17
C CYS A 84 6.84 6.80 9.86
N ASP A 85 7.65 5.76 9.72
CA ASP A 85 7.26 4.35 9.80
C ASP A 85 8.49 3.61 10.39
N ASP A 86 8.28 2.80 11.41
CA ASP A 86 9.34 2.07 12.09
C ASP A 86 9.13 0.54 12.09
N GLY A 87 8.26 0.07 11.19
CA GLY A 87 8.04 -1.35 10.91
C GLY A 87 7.44 -2.16 12.04
N ASN A 88 6.74 -1.52 12.98
CA ASN A 88 6.10 -2.22 14.08
C ASN A 88 4.77 -1.56 14.51
N ASN A 89 4.11 -2.13 15.53
CA ASN A 89 2.84 -1.64 16.09
C ASN A 89 2.99 -1.20 17.56
N ASN A 90 4.15 -0.67 17.94
CA ASN A 90 4.45 -0.17 19.27
C ASN A 90 4.25 1.34 19.35
N ASN A 91 3.23 1.77 20.08
CA ASN A 91 2.90 3.19 20.17
C ASN A 91 3.84 3.99 21.08
N PHE A 92 4.74 3.34 21.84
CA PHE A 92 5.55 3.96 22.89
C PHE A 92 7.00 4.25 22.47
N ASP A 93 7.31 4.16 21.18
CA ASP A 93 8.63 4.54 20.67
C ASP A 93 8.62 5.92 20.00
N SER A 94 9.43 6.12 18.96
CA SER A 94 9.52 7.40 18.24
C SER A 94 8.47 7.58 17.15
N CYS A 95 7.77 6.50 16.77
CA CYS A 95 6.72 6.51 15.77
C CYS A 95 5.44 5.89 16.32
N THR A 96 4.37 6.67 16.35
CA THR A 96 3.07 6.16 16.80
C THR A 96 2.48 5.20 15.78
N ASN A 97 1.53 4.36 16.20
CA ASN A 97 0.77 3.46 15.30
C ASN A 97 -0.15 4.20 14.31
N GLN A 98 -0.13 5.53 14.33
CA GLN A 98 -0.78 6.42 13.37
C GLN A 98 0.23 7.10 12.43
N CYS A 99 1.49 6.65 12.45
CA CYS A 99 2.60 7.14 11.65
C CYS A 99 2.83 8.64 11.81
N LYS A 100 2.68 9.07 13.07
CA LYS A 100 3.05 10.39 13.57
C LYS A 100 4.26 10.25 14.45
N LYS A 101 5.20 11.19 14.32
CA LYS A 101 6.33 11.25 15.24
C LYS A 101 5.81 11.50 16.65
N SER A 102 6.28 10.70 17.60
CA SER A 102 6.01 10.93 19.03
C SER A 102 6.47 12.33 19.43
N ARG A 103 5.64 13.02 20.21
CA ARG A 103 5.91 14.36 20.72
C ARG A 103 5.20 14.62 22.05
N CYS A 104 5.85 15.39 22.90
CA CYS A 104 5.24 15.81 24.15
C CYS A 104 3.94 16.59 23.90
N GLY A 105 2.88 16.18 24.60
CA GLY A 105 1.53 16.69 24.52
C GLY A 105 0.63 15.96 23.51
N ASP A 106 1.07 14.84 22.92
CA ASP A 106 0.22 14.03 22.01
C ASP A 106 -0.68 13.00 22.71
N GLY A 107 -0.57 12.88 24.03
CA GLY A 107 -1.36 11.97 24.86
C GLY A 107 -0.78 10.55 24.96
N ILE A 108 0.42 10.31 24.42
CA ILE A 108 1.10 9.01 24.43
C ILE A 108 2.48 9.21 25.06
N VAL A 109 2.85 8.37 26.02
CA VAL A 109 4.20 8.42 26.61
C VAL A 109 5.20 7.75 25.65
N GLY A 110 5.93 8.55 24.88
CA GLY A 110 6.93 8.06 23.93
C GLY A 110 8.26 7.60 24.56
N LEU A 111 9.21 7.16 23.73
CA LEU A 111 10.50 6.58 24.16
C LEU A 111 11.32 7.48 25.11
N HIS A 112 11.16 8.79 24.96
CA HIS A 112 11.94 9.80 25.70
C HIS A 112 11.08 10.62 26.67
N GLU A 113 9.88 10.14 26.98
CA GLU A 113 8.93 10.84 27.83
C GLU A 113 8.71 10.03 29.11
N GLN A 114 8.67 10.72 30.24
CA GLN A 114 8.35 10.10 31.54
C GLN A 114 6.84 10.17 31.84
N CYS A 115 6.16 11.11 31.20
CA CYS A 115 4.74 11.38 31.35
C CYS A 115 4.24 12.06 30.07
N ASP A 116 2.96 11.89 29.77
CA ASP A 116 2.26 12.67 28.76
C ASP A 116 0.78 12.74 29.13
N LEU A 117 0.29 13.92 29.46
CA LEU A 117 -1.11 14.18 29.76
C LEU A 117 -1.83 14.85 28.59
N GLY A 118 -1.22 14.79 27.39
CA GLY A 118 -1.71 15.43 26.19
C GLY A 118 -1.91 16.93 26.39
N PRO A 119 -3.11 17.46 26.08
CA PRO A 119 -3.45 18.87 26.30
C PRO A 119 -3.38 19.36 27.76
N HIS A 120 -3.30 18.44 28.74
CA HIS A 120 -3.23 18.79 30.17
C HIS A 120 -1.79 18.97 30.69
N ASN A 121 -0.77 18.82 29.85
CA ASN A 121 0.60 19.18 30.20
C ASN A 121 0.66 20.67 30.59
N SER A 122 1.45 20.99 31.62
CA SER A 122 1.51 22.35 32.17
C SER A 122 2.87 22.67 32.77
N ASN A 123 3.34 23.91 32.59
CA ASN A 123 4.57 24.40 33.21
C ASN A 123 4.31 25.14 34.53
N SER A 124 3.09 25.05 35.06
CA SER A 124 2.76 25.64 36.37
C SER A 124 3.50 24.91 37.49
N PRO A 125 3.92 25.61 38.56
CA PRO A 125 4.52 24.99 39.73
C PRO A 125 3.63 23.87 40.29
N GLY A 126 4.19 22.67 40.47
CA GLY A 126 3.45 21.50 40.95
C GLY A 126 2.64 20.75 39.89
N ALA A 127 2.73 21.13 38.61
CA ALA A 127 2.16 20.33 37.53
C ALA A 127 2.82 18.94 37.46
N PRO A 128 2.04 17.86 37.28
CA PRO A 128 2.56 16.49 37.24
C PRO A 128 3.33 16.17 35.95
N CYS A 129 3.12 16.93 34.87
CA CYS A 129 3.82 16.76 33.60
C CYS A 129 4.02 18.10 32.89
N THR A 130 5.24 18.37 32.43
CA THR A 130 5.60 19.61 31.71
C THR A 130 5.28 19.53 30.23
N THR A 131 5.27 20.69 29.55
CA THR A 131 5.04 20.78 28.08
C THR A 131 6.33 20.63 27.25
N LYS A 132 7.43 20.29 27.91
CA LYS A 132 8.77 20.08 27.34
C LYS A 132 9.39 18.85 27.99
#